data_AF-A0A7Z9GEJ0-F1
#
_entry.id   AF-A0A7Z9GEJ0-F1
#
_cell.length_a   1.000
_cell.length_b   1.000
_cell.length_c   1.000
_cell.angle_alpha   90.00
_cell.angle_beta   90.00
_cell.angle_gamma   90.00
#
_symmetry.space_group_name_H-M   'P 1'
#
loop_
_entity.id
_entity.type
_entity.pdbx_description
1 polymer ?
#
loop_
_entity_poly.entity_id
_entity_poly.type
_entity_poly.pdbx_seq_one_letter_code
_entity_poly.pdbx_strand_id
1 'polypeptide(L)'
;MKRSLSLVLLIAICIFSYQSLLAQLNVPNVEDVYGGRIIGMAGISTHVDTSRIYITTESANSGFYADVYNTGSSIVFSDFTVMAGMDANAGLGDMISIIAAHAPSRIYLQ
;
A
#
# COMPACT_ATOMS: atom_id res chain seq x y z
N MET A 1 -49.01 3.90 -31.94
CA MET A 1 -48.71 3.53 -30.54
C MET A 1 -47.54 2.55 -30.39
N LYS A 2 -47.45 1.46 -31.17
CA LYS A 2 -46.33 0.49 -31.04
C LYS A 2 -44.94 1.05 -31.40
N ARG A 3 -44.86 1.93 -32.42
CA ARG A 3 -43.60 2.59 -32.82
C ARG A 3 -43.11 3.64 -31.81
N SER A 4 -44.02 4.39 -31.18
CA SER A 4 -43.67 5.36 -30.13
C SER A 4 -43.24 4.65 -28.84
N LEU A 5 -43.87 3.52 -28.50
CA LEU A 5 -43.50 2.72 -27.32
C LEU A 5 -42.09 2.13 -27.46
N SER A 6 -41.76 1.62 -28.64
CA SER A 6 -40.41 1.08 -28.92
C SER A 6 -39.32 2.14 -28.82
N LEU A 7 -39.61 3.38 -29.21
CA LEU A 7 -38.66 4.49 -29.13
C LEU A 7 -38.41 4.93 -27.69
N VAL A 8 -39.48 5.01 -26.89
CA VAL A 8 -39.41 5.33 -25.45
C VAL A 8 -38.61 4.26 -24.69
N LEU A 9 -38.80 2.98 -25.03
CA LEU A 9 -38.05 1.88 -24.42
C LEU A 9 -36.55 1.97 -24.74
N LEU A 10 -36.19 2.29 -25.99
CA LEU A 10 -34.80 2.44 -26.40
C LEU A 10 -34.11 3.59 -25.64
N ILE A 11 -34.79 4.73 -25.50
CA ILE A 11 -34.27 5.87 -24.76
C ILE A 11 -34.07 5.52 -23.28
N ALA A 12 -35.00 4.79 -22.66
CA ALA A 12 -34.87 4.35 -21.28
C ALA A 12 -33.65 3.43 -21.08
N ILE A 13 -33.38 2.52 -22.02
CA ILE A 13 -32.20 1.63 -21.98
C ILE A 13 -30.90 2.44 -22.09
N CYS A 14 -30.83 3.42 -23.00
CA CYS A 14 -29.65 4.29 -23.15
C CYS A 14 -29.38 5.15 -21.91
N ILE A 15 -30.41 5.61 -21.22
CA ILE A 15 -30.26 6.38 -19.98
C ILE A 15 -29.76 5.47 -18.85
N PHE A 16 -30.28 4.23 -18.75
CA PHE A 16 -29.88 3.28 -17.72
C PHE A 16 -28.42 2.81 -17.88
N SER A 17 -27.96 2.58 -19.11
CA SER A 17 -26.59 2.14 -19.39
C SER A 17 -25.54 3.23 -19.10
N TYR A 18 -25.91 4.51 -19.22
CA TYR A 18 -25.04 5.62 -18.85
C TYR A 18 -24.77 5.68 -17.34
N GLN A 19 -25.78 5.36 -16.51
CA GLN A 19 -25.63 5.37 -15.05
C GLN A 19 -24.73 4.25 -14.53
N SER A 20 -24.77 3.07 -15.17
CA SER A 20 -23.83 1.98 -14.84
C SER A 20 -22.37 2.34 -15.13
N LEU A 21 -22.11 3.20 -16.12
CA LEU A 21 -20.76 3.62 -16.47
C LEU A 21 -20.18 4.62 -15.45
N LEU A 22 -21.02 5.51 -14.90
CA LEU A 22 -20.63 6.45 -13.85
C LEU A 22 -20.43 5.77 -12.48
N ALA A 23 -21.20 4.72 -12.18
CA ALA A 23 -21.08 3.97 -10.92
C ALA A 23 -19.76 3.18 -10.81
N GLN A 24 -19.15 2.79 -11.92
CA GLN A 24 -17.87 2.07 -11.93
C GLN A 24 -16.65 3.00 -11.90
N LEU A 25 -16.85 4.32 -11.97
CA LEU A 25 -15.77 5.31 -12.08
C LEU A 25 -15.18 5.75 -10.73
N ASN A 26 -15.75 5.29 -9.62
CA ASN A 26 -15.13 5.48 -8.31
C ASN A 26 -14.07 4.41 -8.13
N VAL A 27 -12.80 4.81 -8.23
CA VAL A 27 -11.67 4.00 -7.77
C VAL A 27 -11.99 3.54 -6.35
N PRO A 28 -11.87 2.24 -6.02
CA PRO A 28 -12.06 1.78 -4.65
C PRO A 28 -11.21 2.66 -3.74
N ASN A 29 -11.83 3.29 -2.74
CA ASN A 29 -11.07 4.06 -1.76
C ASN A 29 -10.23 3.03 -1.02
N VAL A 30 -8.92 3.03 -1.27
CA VAL A 30 -8.00 2.14 -0.56
C VAL A 30 -8.02 2.61 0.87
N GLU A 31 -8.71 1.87 1.73
CA GLU A 31 -8.71 2.15 3.16
C GLU A 31 -7.25 2.07 3.66
N ASP A 32 -6.85 3.06 4.46
CA ASP A 32 -5.54 3.17 5.13
C ASP A 32 -5.39 2.10 6.24
N VAL A 33 -5.70 0.83 5.93
CA VAL A 33 -5.53 -0.30 6.84
C VAL A 33 -4.08 -0.77 6.73
N TYR A 34 -3.28 -0.28 7.66
CA TYR A 34 -1.88 -0.65 7.79
C TYR A 34 -1.71 -1.84 8.75
N GLY A 35 -0.97 -2.86 8.34
CA GLY A 35 -0.51 -3.94 9.23
C GLY A 35 -0.90 -5.34 8.80
N GLY A 36 -1.07 -6.23 9.78
CA GLY A 36 -1.25 -7.67 9.58
C GLY A 36 -0.05 -8.47 10.05
N ARG A 37 0.11 -9.69 9.54
CA ARG A 37 1.26 -10.54 9.90
C ARG A 37 2.53 -10.01 9.24
N ILE A 38 3.60 -9.90 10.03
CA ILE A 38 4.93 -9.61 9.53
C ILE A 38 5.43 -10.80 8.69
N ILE A 39 5.92 -10.50 7.50
CA ILE A 39 6.39 -11.50 6.52
C ILE A 39 7.83 -11.28 6.09
N GLY A 40 8.33 -10.05 6.23
CA GLY A 40 9.69 -9.68 5.88
C GLY A 40 10.24 -8.68 6.89
N MET A 41 11.52 -8.84 7.23
CA MET A 41 12.24 -7.91 8.08
C MET A 41 13.67 -7.78 7.58
N ALA A 42 14.19 -6.55 7.58
CA ALA A 42 15.59 -6.28 7.33
C ALA A 42 16.09 -5.17 8.25
N GLY A 43 17.39 -5.14 8.51
CA GLY A 43 18.01 -4.11 9.33
C GLY A 43 19.33 -3.64 8.72
N ILE A 44 19.64 -2.35 8.87
CA ILE A 44 20.94 -1.79 8.52
C ILE A 44 21.43 -0.89 9.65
N SER A 45 22.73 -0.90 9.90
CA SER A 45 23.35 0.16 10.71
C SER A 45 23.36 1.45 9.88
N THR A 46 22.75 2.51 10.42
CA THR A 46 22.76 3.85 9.84
C THR A 46 23.80 4.74 10.53
N HIS A 47 24.11 4.43 11.79
CA HIS A 47 25.17 5.06 12.57
C HIS A 47 25.82 4.06 13.54
N VAL A 48 26.86 4.49 14.27
CA VAL A 48 27.60 3.64 15.22
C VAL A 48 26.72 3.05 16.32
N ASP A 49 25.69 3.78 16.73
CA ASP A 49 24.75 3.46 17.80
C ASP A 49 23.31 3.31 17.29
N THR A 50 23.09 3.46 15.98
CA THR A 50 21.77 3.53 15.38
C THR A 50 21.65 2.52 14.26
N SER A 51 20.58 1.72 14.31
CA SER A 51 20.19 0.83 13.22
C SER A 51 18.76 1.15 12.78
N ARG A 52 18.50 1.07 11.48
CA ARG A 52 17.14 1.16 10.95
C ARG A 52 16.63 -0.22 10.62
N ILE A 53 15.47 -0.56 11.16
CA ILE A 53 14.73 -1.76 10.79
C ILE A 53 13.64 -1.41 9.79
N TYR A 54 13.40 -2.34 8.88
CA TYR A 54 12.34 -2.30 7.87
C TYR A 54 11.49 -3.55 8.04
N ILE A 55 10.17 -3.38 7.95
CA ILE A 55 9.20 -4.44 8.15
C ILE A 55 8.18 -4.38 7.03
N THR A 56 7.85 -5.53 6.45
CA THR A 56 6.72 -5.69 5.53
C THR A 56 5.71 -6.65 6.14
N THR A 57 4.46 -6.44 5.77
CA THR A 57 3.32 -7.25 6.25
C THR A 57 2.56 -7.86 5.08
N GLU A 58 1.60 -8.74 5.36
CA GLU A 58 0.82 -9.44 4.32
C GLU A 58 0.09 -8.51 3.35
N SER A 59 -0.24 -7.28 3.76
CA SER A 59 -0.83 -6.26 2.88
C SER A 59 0.24 -5.49 2.09
N ALA A 60 0.01 -5.33 0.77
CA ALA A 60 0.86 -4.56 -0.14
C ALA A 60 1.08 -3.08 0.27
N ASN A 61 0.24 -2.55 1.15
CA ASN A 61 0.28 -1.14 1.59
C ASN A 61 1.02 -0.91 2.91
N SER A 62 1.70 -1.92 3.45
CA SER A 62 2.18 -1.84 4.82
C SER A 62 3.63 -2.30 4.96
N GLY A 63 4.49 -1.50 4.32
CA GLY A 63 5.91 -1.38 4.65
C GLY A 63 6.13 -0.30 5.72
N PHE A 64 6.91 -0.61 6.74
CA PHE A 64 7.26 0.30 7.83
C PHE A 64 8.76 0.32 8.07
N TYR A 65 9.23 1.41 8.68
CA TYR A 65 10.58 1.46 9.24
C TYR A 65 10.56 2.09 10.63
N ALA A 66 11.55 1.74 11.44
CA ALA A 66 11.82 2.38 12.72
C ALA A 66 13.33 2.45 12.95
N ASP A 67 13.76 3.49 13.63
CA ASP A 67 15.14 3.60 14.11
C ASP A 67 15.26 2.94 15.49
N VAL A 68 16.35 2.23 15.67
CA VAL A 68 16.70 1.48 16.86
C VAL A 68 18.00 2.04 17.39
N TYR A 69 17.94 2.61 18.59
CA TYR A 69 19.06 3.26 19.25
C TYR A 69 19.63 2.35 20.33
N ASN A 70 20.93 2.14 20.29
CA ASN A 70 21.68 1.50 21.35
C ASN A 70 22.25 2.58 22.28
N THR A 71 21.57 2.82 23.39
CA THR A 71 21.96 3.84 24.38
C THR A 71 22.99 3.33 25.40
N GLY A 72 23.61 2.18 25.13
CA GLY A 72 24.60 1.53 25.99
C GLY A 72 23.99 0.70 27.14
N SER A 73 22.92 1.18 27.76
CA SER A 73 22.18 0.46 28.82
C SER A 73 20.84 -0.10 28.38
N SER A 74 20.32 0.33 27.23
CA SER A 74 19.03 -0.13 26.70
C SER A 74 18.97 0.02 25.18
N ILE A 75 18.17 -0.86 24.57
CA ILE A 75 17.75 -0.73 23.18
C ILE A 75 16.41 0.01 23.17
N VAL A 76 16.36 1.13 22.45
CA VAL A 76 15.17 1.98 22.32
C VAL A 76 14.72 1.98 20.87
N PHE A 77 13.44 1.70 20.64
CA PHE A 77 12.82 1.77 19.32
C PHE A 77 12.09 3.10 19.19
N SER A 78 12.26 3.77 18.05
CA SER A 78 11.36 4.86 17.65
C SER A 78 9.99 4.30 17.28
N ASP A 79 9.01 5.21 17.12
CA ASP A 79 7.74 4.85 16.51
C ASP A 79 7.96 4.34 15.08
N PHE A 80 7.13 3.37 14.70
CA PHE A 80 7.10 2.86 13.33
C PHE A 80 6.48 3.90 12.40
N THR A 81 7.20 4.19 11.32
CA THR A 81 6.76 5.11 10.26
C THR A 81 6.49 4.32 8.98
N VAL A 82 5.38 4.66 8.31
CA VAL A 82 5.04 4.08 7.01
C VAL A 82 6.11 4.46 5.98
N MET A 83 6.53 3.49 5.16
CA MET A 83 7.48 3.73 4.09
C MET A 83 6.79 4.44 2.93
N ALA A 84 7.21 5.68 2.65
CA ALA A 84 6.74 6.43 1.50
C ALA A 84 7.08 5.67 0.20
N GLY A 85 6.08 5.42 -0.64
CA GLY A 85 6.23 4.68 -1.89
C GLY A 85 6.04 3.16 -1.78
N MET A 86 5.66 2.64 -0.60
CA MET A 86 5.10 1.28 -0.47
C MET A 86 3.59 1.36 -0.29
N ASP A 87 2.91 1.83 -1.33
CA ASP A 87 1.45 1.89 -1.42
C ASP A 87 0.91 1.02 -2.55
N ALA A 88 -0.42 0.89 -2.63
CA ALA A 88 -1.10 0.08 -3.64
C ALA A 88 -0.75 0.49 -5.08
N ASN A 89 -0.40 1.76 -5.29
CA ASN A 89 -0.09 2.31 -6.60
C ASN A 89 1.35 2.04 -7.02
N ALA A 90 2.22 1.64 -6.08
CA ALA A 90 3.61 1.29 -6.35
C ALA A 90 3.77 -0.05 -7.08
N GLY A 91 2.71 -0.87 -7.18
CA GLY A 91 2.72 -2.12 -7.95
C GLY A 91 3.71 -3.17 -7.42
N LEU A 92 4.02 -3.11 -6.13
CA LEU A 92 5.03 -3.98 -5.48
C LEU A 92 4.54 -5.41 -5.24
N GLY A 93 3.23 -5.64 -5.35
CA GLY A 93 2.60 -6.92 -5.07
C GLY A 93 2.33 -7.14 -3.57
N ASP A 94 1.65 -8.24 -3.27
CA ASP A 94 1.41 -8.71 -1.90
C ASP A 94 2.54 -9.64 -1.44
N MET A 95 2.59 -9.92 -0.13
CA MET A 95 3.49 -10.93 0.44
C MET A 95 5.00 -10.69 0.21
N ILE A 96 5.44 -9.42 0.22
CA ILE A 96 6.86 -9.03 0.15
C ILE A 96 7.62 -9.62 1.34
N SER A 97 8.34 -10.73 1.14
CA SER A 97 9.07 -11.44 2.20
C SER A 97 10.57 -11.16 2.20
N ILE A 98 11.09 -10.55 1.13
CA ILE A 98 12.50 -10.21 0.97
C ILE A 98 12.63 -8.69 0.94
N ILE A 99 13.42 -8.15 1.87
CA ILE A 99 13.74 -6.72 1.93
C ILE A 99 15.25 -6.59 1.84
N ALA A 100 15.76 -5.99 0.76
CA ALA A 100 17.18 -5.63 0.67
C ALA A 100 17.36 -4.17 1.09
N ALA A 101 17.81 -3.98 2.33
CA ALA A 101 18.16 -2.66 2.86
C ALA A 101 19.65 -2.38 2.67
N HIS A 102 20.00 -1.21 2.13
CA HIS A 102 21.38 -0.86 1.77
C HIS A 102 21.80 0.49 2.38
N ALA A 103 23.00 0.52 2.96
CA ALA A 103 23.55 1.64 3.72
C ALA A 103 23.79 2.95 2.92
N PRO A 104 23.84 2.98 1.57
CA PRO A 104 23.70 4.22 0.82
C PRO A 104 22.37 4.22 0.04
N SER A 105 21.27 4.49 0.75
CA SER A 105 20.05 5.08 0.20
C SER A 105 19.38 4.40 -1.00
N ARG A 106 19.27 3.06 -1.11
CA ARG A 106 18.27 2.43 -2.00
C ARG A 106 17.79 1.10 -1.43
N ILE A 107 16.47 0.96 -1.30
CA ILE A 107 15.80 -0.30 -1.00
C ILE A 107 15.49 -0.95 -2.33
N TYR A 108 15.95 -2.19 -2.53
CA TYR A 108 15.55 -3.02 -3.65
C TYR A 108 14.58 -4.08 -3.10
N LEU A 109 13.35 -4.06 -3.60
CA LEU A 109 12.38 -5.13 -3.37
C LEU A 109 12.57 -6.14 -4.51
N GLN A 110 12.83 -7.40 -4.17
CA GLN A 110 12.94 -8.52 -5.11
C GLN A 110 11.81 -9.51 -4.87
#